data_AF-H1VTK5-F1
#
_entry.id   AF-H1VTK5-F1
#
_cell.length_a   1.000
_cell.length_b   1.000
_cell.length_c   1.000
_cell.angle_alpha   90.00
_cell.angle_beta   90.00
_cell.angle_gamma   90.00
#
_symmetry.space_group_name_H-M   'P 1'
#
loop_
_entity.id
_entity.type
_entity.pdbx_description
1 polymer ?
#
loop_
_entity_poly.entity_id
_entity_poly.type
_entity_poly.pdbx_seq_one_letter_code
_entity_poly.pdbx_strand_id
1 'polypeptide(L)'
;MFDQTRVWSAKFGDYPAGDAELHHVAGSLYAEEHDAYEAERHLVLGTKDSAEVLAKMEYVWYKEDESHTAPLYAARAILPYLLIGNVRAANTCYRLFASSLSDDNKGLGVQDVSSNSADLRIFPGLPLLNFLGLLLLAVQRGAPDAYKQLLAKYSSNIAEVGAWNEALEIIAEMYFGIQRPRQSNPLMDMMGSLFGGAGGGGAPQQRRPAPRRVEAPTAEGLD
;
A
#
# COMPACT_ATOMS: atom_id res chain seq x y z
N MET A 1 3.17 15.33 27.73
CA MET A 1 3.89 14.43 28.67
C MET A 1 4.51 13.25 27.94
N PHE A 2 3.76 12.55 27.07
CA PHE A 2 4.28 11.43 26.26
C PHE A 2 5.43 11.79 25.31
N ASP A 3 5.43 12.97 24.70
CA ASP A 3 6.52 13.39 23.81
C ASP A 3 7.90 13.44 24.49
N GLN A 4 7.94 13.89 25.75
CA GLN A 4 9.20 13.95 26.50
C GLN A 4 9.69 12.55 26.87
N THR A 5 8.78 11.65 27.22
CA THR A 5 9.09 10.24 27.50
C THR A 5 9.52 9.48 26.24
N ARG A 6 8.91 9.76 25.08
CA ARG A 6 9.32 9.22 23.76
C ARG A 6 10.72 9.67 23.39
N VAL A 7 11.01 10.97 23.50
CA VAL A 7 12.34 11.51 23.22
C VAL A 7 13.39 10.92 24.17
N TRP A 8 13.04 10.65 25.43
CA TRP A 8 13.92 9.99 26.37
C TRP A 8 14.15 8.51 25.99
N SER A 9 13.10 7.74 25.72
CA SER A 9 13.24 6.33 25.33
C SER A 9 13.97 6.16 23.99
N ALA A 10 13.75 7.05 23.03
CA ALA A 10 14.50 7.06 21.77
C ALA A 10 15.99 7.41 21.95
N LYS A 11 16.34 8.21 22.97
CA LYS A 11 17.73 8.60 23.27
C LYS A 11 18.48 7.58 24.13
N PHE A 12 17.78 6.83 24.97
CA PHE A 12 18.38 5.95 25.98
C PHE A 12 17.98 4.47 25.85
N GLY A 13 17.11 4.12 24.90
CA GLY A 13 16.71 2.76 24.58
C GLY A 13 17.30 2.25 23.27
N ASP A 14 17.11 0.96 22.99
CA ASP A 14 17.67 0.29 21.81
C ASP A 14 16.94 0.65 20.50
N TYR A 15 15.78 1.31 20.59
CA TYR A 15 14.91 1.62 19.46
C TYR A 15 14.91 3.13 19.16
N PRO A 16 15.42 3.56 17.99
CA PRO A 16 15.54 4.99 17.65
C PRO A 16 14.18 5.68 17.45
N ALA A 17 13.10 4.92 17.28
CA ALA A 17 11.74 5.45 17.20
C ALA A 17 11.10 5.71 18.58
N GLY A 18 11.68 5.17 19.66
CA GLY A 18 11.07 5.06 20.98
C GLY A 18 10.70 3.62 21.32
N ASP A 19 10.41 3.37 22.59
CA ASP A 19 9.99 2.05 23.07
C ASP A 19 8.59 1.63 22.56
N ALA A 20 8.48 0.40 22.06
CA ALA A 20 7.26 -0.10 21.43
C ALA A 20 6.09 -0.26 22.41
N GLU A 21 6.37 -0.57 23.69
CA GLU A 21 5.32 -0.69 24.71
C GLU A 21 4.76 0.70 25.06
N LEU A 22 5.63 1.71 25.20
CA LEU A 22 5.20 3.10 25.36
C LEU A 22 4.35 3.58 24.18
N HIS A 23 4.74 3.25 22.95
CA HIS A 23 3.95 3.54 21.75
C HIS A 23 2.59 2.84 21.77
N HIS A 24 2.52 1.58 22.17
CA HIS A 24 1.25 0.85 22.30
C HIS A 24 0.31 1.50 23.32
N VAL A 25 0.82 1.84 24.52
CA VAL A 25 0.02 2.45 25.59
C VAL A 25 -0.49 3.83 25.17
N ALA A 26 0.40 4.69 24.67
CA ALA A 26 0.01 6.03 24.21
C ALA A 26 -1.03 5.95 23.08
N GLY A 27 -0.79 5.10 22.08
CA GLY A 27 -1.72 4.92 20.97
C GLY A 27 -3.08 4.35 21.39
N SER A 28 -3.11 3.47 22.39
CA SER A 28 -4.37 2.93 22.92
C SER A 28 -5.18 4.00 23.66
N LEU A 29 -4.53 4.86 24.44
CA LEU A 29 -5.20 5.99 25.11
C LEU A 29 -5.78 6.98 24.08
N TYR A 30 -5.01 7.35 23.06
CA TYR A 30 -5.52 8.21 21.99
C TYR A 30 -6.69 7.58 21.23
N ALA A 31 -6.66 6.26 21.01
CA ALA A 31 -7.78 5.54 20.39
C ALA A 31 -9.05 5.57 21.26
N GLU A 32 -8.91 5.45 22.58
CA GLU A 32 -10.03 5.57 23.54
C GLU A 32 -10.59 7.00 23.59
N GLU A 33 -9.74 8.01 23.41
CA GLU A 33 -10.13 9.44 23.36
C GLU A 33 -10.67 9.88 21.99
N HIS A 34 -10.80 8.96 21.02
CA HIS A 34 -11.19 9.24 19.63
C HIS A 34 -10.22 10.20 18.88
N ASP A 35 -8.97 10.30 19.32
CA ASP A 35 -7.91 11.01 18.60
C ASP A 35 -7.18 10.05 17.65
N ALA A 36 -7.84 9.72 16.55
CA ALA A 36 -7.38 8.68 15.63
C ALA A 36 -6.04 9.01 14.96
N TYR A 37 -5.75 10.28 14.67
CA TYR A 37 -4.51 10.69 14.03
C TYR A 37 -3.29 10.51 14.94
N GLU A 38 -3.41 10.86 16.23
CA GLU A 38 -2.32 10.61 17.18
C GLU A 38 -2.22 9.12 17.51
N ALA A 39 -3.35 8.42 17.61
CA ALA A 39 -3.36 6.97 17.79
C ALA A 39 -2.61 6.23 16.66
N GLU A 40 -2.88 6.55 15.40
CA GLU A 40 -2.19 5.98 14.23
C GLU A 40 -0.66 6.12 14.33
N ARG A 41 -0.17 7.33 14.62
CA ARG A 41 1.26 7.63 14.73
C ARG A 41 1.96 6.77 15.78
N HIS A 42 1.26 6.48 16.87
CA HIS A 42 1.79 5.69 17.96
C HIS A 42 1.64 4.18 17.71
N LEU A 43 0.46 3.72 17.30
CA LEU A 43 0.15 2.30 17.15
C LEU A 43 1.01 1.63 16.07
N VAL A 44 1.32 2.33 14.97
CA VAL A 44 2.18 1.80 13.90
C VAL A 44 3.59 1.43 14.40
N LEU A 45 4.08 2.11 15.45
CA LEU A 45 5.39 1.88 16.07
C LEU A 45 5.31 1.04 17.35
N GLY A 46 4.12 0.53 17.69
CA GLY A 46 3.89 -0.17 18.94
C GLY A 46 4.20 -1.67 18.88
N THR A 47 3.56 -2.44 19.77
CA THR A 47 3.77 -3.88 19.89
C THR A 47 2.97 -4.65 18.84
N LYS A 48 3.08 -5.99 18.88
CA LYS A 48 2.24 -6.90 18.07
C LYS A 48 0.74 -6.68 18.27
N ASP A 49 0.33 -6.19 19.45
CA ASP A 49 -1.07 -6.03 19.84
C ASP A 49 -1.63 -4.69 19.31
N SER A 50 -0.77 -3.73 18.98
CA SER A 50 -1.18 -2.43 18.40
C SER A 50 -1.91 -2.55 17.06
N ALA A 51 -1.62 -3.59 16.28
CA ALA A 51 -2.30 -3.82 15.00
C ALA A 51 -3.80 -4.09 15.19
N GLU A 52 -4.17 -4.77 16.28
CA GLU A 52 -5.57 -5.05 16.61
C GLU A 52 -6.29 -3.77 17.06
N VAL A 53 -5.65 -2.98 17.91
CA VAL A 53 -6.20 -1.68 18.37
C VAL A 53 -6.43 -0.76 17.17
N LEU A 54 -5.43 -0.61 16.30
CA LEU A 54 -5.51 0.24 15.12
C LEU A 54 -6.64 -0.19 14.18
N ALA A 55 -6.71 -1.49 13.86
CA ALA A 55 -7.74 -2.00 12.95
C ALA A 55 -9.16 -1.81 13.49
N LYS A 56 -9.36 -2.01 14.80
CA LYS A 56 -10.66 -1.78 15.45
C LYS A 56 -11.04 -0.31 15.46
N MET A 57 -10.11 0.56 15.82
CA MET A 57 -10.32 2.01 15.83
C MET A 57 -10.71 2.52 14.43
N GLU A 58 -9.96 2.14 13.40
CA GLU A 58 -10.27 2.52 12.01
C GLU A 58 -11.61 1.98 11.53
N TYR A 59 -11.99 0.76 11.97
CA TYR A 59 -13.31 0.21 11.65
C TYR A 59 -14.43 0.97 12.36
N VAL A 60 -14.24 1.37 13.62
CA VAL A 60 -15.19 2.23 14.35
C VAL A 60 -15.32 3.58 13.65
N TRP A 61 -14.20 4.19 13.24
CA TRP A 61 -14.21 5.47 12.54
C TRP A 61 -14.90 5.38 11.18
N TYR A 62 -14.66 4.31 10.42
CA TYR A 62 -15.37 4.01 9.17
C TYR A 62 -16.89 4.00 9.35
N LYS A 63 -17.42 3.48 10.47
CA LYS A 63 -18.87 3.38 10.69
C LYS A 63 -19.57 4.74 10.84
N GLU A 64 -18.80 5.82 10.98
CA GLU A 64 -19.31 7.19 11.00
C GLU A 64 -19.36 7.83 9.60
N ASP A 65 -18.87 7.12 8.57
CA ASP A 65 -18.79 7.57 7.17
C ASP A 65 -19.61 6.65 6.24
N GLU A 66 -19.59 6.94 4.93
CA GLU A 66 -20.32 6.19 3.91
C GLU A 66 -19.70 4.81 3.65
N SER A 67 -20.53 3.81 3.36
CA SER A 67 -20.10 2.41 3.18
C SER A 67 -19.01 2.22 2.11
N HIS A 68 -18.99 3.06 1.07
CA HIS A 68 -18.01 3.00 0.00
C HIS A 68 -16.60 3.44 0.41
N THR A 69 -16.47 4.13 1.56
CA THR A 69 -15.19 4.62 2.11
C THR A 69 -14.44 3.58 2.92
N ALA A 70 -15.04 2.41 3.22
CA ALA A 70 -14.41 1.33 3.97
C ALA A 70 -12.96 0.99 3.54
N PRO A 71 -12.60 0.96 2.24
CA PRO A 71 -11.23 0.71 1.82
C PRO A 71 -10.24 1.80 2.24
N LEU A 72 -10.69 3.05 2.40
CA LEU A 72 -9.85 4.17 2.81
C LEU A 72 -9.39 3.99 4.25
N TYR A 73 -10.32 3.69 5.16
CA TYR A 73 -10.03 3.39 6.56
C TYR A 73 -9.18 2.12 6.74
N ALA A 74 -9.48 1.06 5.96
CA ALA A 74 -8.63 -0.13 5.94
C ALA A 74 -7.19 0.21 5.51
N ALA A 75 -7.01 1.08 4.50
CA ALA A 75 -5.68 1.49 4.04
C ALA A 75 -4.89 2.29 5.08
N ARG A 76 -5.55 3.09 5.91
CA ARG A 76 -4.91 3.82 7.03
C ARG A 76 -4.29 2.87 8.04
N ALA A 77 -4.91 1.71 8.30
CA ALA A 77 -4.29 0.67 9.13
C ALA A 77 -3.20 -0.13 8.38
N ILE A 78 -3.41 -0.46 7.10
CA ILE A 78 -2.60 -1.45 6.37
C ILE A 78 -1.31 -0.83 5.79
N LEU A 79 -1.42 0.29 5.07
CA LEU A 79 -0.31 0.84 4.29
C LEU A 79 0.85 1.31 5.19
N PRO A 80 0.62 2.01 6.33
CA PRO A 80 1.71 2.41 7.21
C PRO A 80 2.54 1.23 7.74
N TYR A 81 1.90 0.10 8.07
CA TYR A 81 2.63 -1.10 8.47
C TYR A 81 3.48 -1.68 7.34
N LEU A 82 3.02 -1.63 6.09
CA LEU A 82 3.85 -2.01 4.94
C LEU A 82 5.03 -1.04 4.74
N LEU A 83 4.82 0.26 4.91
CA LEU A 83 5.87 1.28 4.76
C LEU A 83 6.99 1.14 5.79
N ILE A 84 6.73 0.54 6.95
CA ILE A 84 7.76 0.23 7.95
C ILE A 84 8.24 -1.22 7.92
N GLY A 85 7.86 -2.00 6.91
CA GLY A 85 8.31 -3.38 6.75
C GLY A 85 7.53 -4.43 7.58
N ASN A 86 6.51 -4.03 8.35
CA ASN A 86 5.76 -4.90 9.24
C ASN A 86 4.58 -5.60 8.54
N VAL A 87 4.93 -6.57 7.68
CA VAL A 87 3.94 -7.35 6.90
C VAL A 87 2.96 -8.12 7.80
N ARG A 88 3.41 -8.57 8.98
CA ARG A 88 2.57 -9.29 9.94
C ARG A 88 1.42 -8.40 10.44
N ALA A 89 1.75 -7.19 10.91
CA ALA A 89 0.76 -6.26 11.41
C ALA A 89 -0.22 -5.82 10.30
N ALA A 90 0.28 -5.53 9.11
CA ALA A 90 -0.55 -5.19 7.95
C ALA A 90 -1.59 -6.28 7.62
N ASN A 91 -1.19 -7.56 7.65
CA ASN A 91 -2.10 -8.70 7.46
C ASN A 91 -3.11 -8.84 8.61
N THR A 92 -2.68 -8.62 9.86
CA THR A 92 -3.59 -8.60 11.01
C THR A 92 -4.67 -7.54 10.84
N CYS A 93 -4.29 -6.32 10.45
CA CYS A 93 -5.25 -5.23 10.24
C CYS A 93 -6.26 -5.55 9.15
N TYR A 94 -5.80 -6.03 7.98
CA TYR A 94 -6.69 -6.45 6.91
C TYR A 94 -7.69 -7.53 7.38
N ARG A 95 -7.19 -8.59 8.02
CA ARG A 95 -8.03 -9.71 8.46
C ARG A 95 -9.10 -9.27 9.46
N LEU A 96 -8.73 -8.43 10.43
CA LEU A 96 -9.67 -7.92 11.43
C LEU A 96 -10.71 -7.01 10.78
N PHE A 97 -10.28 -6.02 10.00
CA PHE A 97 -11.16 -5.07 9.32
C PHE A 97 -12.13 -5.79 8.37
N ALA A 98 -11.63 -6.69 7.52
CA ALA A 98 -12.45 -7.45 6.59
C ALA A 98 -13.42 -8.41 7.31
N SER A 99 -13.03 -8.99 8.45
CA SER A 99 -13.94 -9.82 9.26
C SER A 99 -15.07 -8.96 9.83
N SER A 100 -14.73 -7.84 10.50
CA SER A 100 -15.72 -6.92 11.06
C SER A 100 -16.70 -6.41 10.01
N LEU A 101 -16.20 -6.02 8.83
CA LEU A 101 -17.03 -5.56 7.72
C LEU A 101 -17.99 -6.65 7.23
N SER A 102 -17.52 -7.89 7.09
CA SER A 102 -18.35 -9.01 6.65
C SER A 102 -19.41 -9.39 7.70
N ASP A 103 -19.03 -9.37 8.98
CA ASP A 103 -19.91 -9.74 10.09
C ASP A 103 -21.07 -8.74 10.28
N ASP A 104 -20.78 -7.44 10.15
CA ASP A 104 -21.78 -6.37 10.22
C ASP A 104 -22.66 -6.31 8.97
N ASN A 105 -22.18 -6.81 7.82
CA ASN A 105 -22.85 -6.67 6.53
C ASN A 105 -23.01 -8.02 5.81
N LYS A 106 -23.81 -8.91 6.40
CA LYS A 106 -24.09 -10.27 5.91
C LYS A 106 -24.68 -10.35 4.48
N GLY A 107 -25.08 -9.22 3.89
CA GLY A 107 -25.61 -9.11 2.53
C GLY A 107 -24.59 -8.72 1.44
N LEU A 108 -23.31 -8.50 1.77
CA LEU A 108 -22.30 -8.00 0.80
C LEU A 108 -21.89 -9.00 -0.29
N GLY A 109 -22.38 -10.25 -0.25
CA GLY A 109 -21.99 -11.29 -1.21
C GLY A 109 -20.49 -11.61 -1.14
N VAL A 110 -19.91 -11.51 0.07
CA VAL A 110 -18.48 -11.74 0.32
C VAL A 110 -18.10 -13.16 -0.10
N GLN A 111 -17.04 -13.28 -0.88
CA GLN A 111 -16.47 -14.56 -1.25
C GLN A 111 -15.16 -14.76 -0.50
N ASP A 112 -15.13 -15.78 0.36
CA ASP A 112 -13.89 -16.20 1.01
C ASP A 112 -13.02 -16.94 -0.01
N VAL A 113 -11.80 -16.43 -0.21
CA VAL A 113 -10.74 -17.06 -0.97
C VAL A 113 -9.69 -17.53 0.04
N SER A 114 -9.91 -18.72 0.59
CA SER A 114 -8.92 -19.37 1.44
C SER A 114 -7.96 -20.19 0.60
N SER A 115 -6.68 -19.90 0.76
CA SER A 115 -5.56 -20.71 0.26
C SER A 115 -4.75 -21.17 1.47
N ASN A 116 -4.02 -22.28 1.36
CA ASN A 116 -3.07 -22.76 2.38
C ASN A 116 -2.07 -21.70 2.90
N SER A 117 -2.00 -20.53 2.26
CA SER A 117 -1.09 -19.43 2.59
C SER A 117 -1.78 -18.08 2.86
N ALA A 118 -3.10 -17.96 2.70
CA ALA A 118 -3.78 -16.66 2.84
C ALA A 118 -5.29 -16.75 3.02
N ASP A 119 -5.78 -15.91 3.95
CA ASP A 119 -7.20 -15.60 4.14
C ASP A 119 -7.51 -14.28 3.42
N LEU A 120 -8.02 -14.36 2.19
CA LEU A 120 -8.45 -13.20 1.41
C LEU A 120 -9.98 -13.20 1.32
N ARG A 121 -10.60 -12.02 1.45
CA ARG A 121 -12.03 -11.84 1.19
C ARG A 121 -12.25 -10.92 0.00
N ILE A 122 -13.11 -11.35 -0.91
CA ILE A 122 -13.50 -10.56 -2.08
C ILE A 122 -14.86 -9.92 -1.82
N PHE A 123 -14.87 -8.59 -1.89
CA PHE A 123 -16.03 -7.72 -1.73
C PHE A 123 -16.38 -7.11 -3.10
N PRO A 124 -17.39 -7.62 -3.83
CA PRO A 124 -17.68 -7.17 -5.19
C PRO A 124 -17.92 -5.66 -5.33
N GLY A 125 -18.52 -5.04 -4.30
CA GLY A 125 -18.80 -3.60 -4.26
C GLY A 125 -17.64 -2.72 -3.77
N LEU A 126 -16.52 -3.30 -3.32
CA LEU A 126 -15.40 -2.57 -2.72
C LEU A 126 -14.08 -2.93 -3.43
N PRO A 127 -13.86 -2.41 -4.66
CA PRO A 127 -12.70 -2.79 -5.47
C PRO A 127 -11.36 -2.51 -4.78
N LEU A 128 -11.25 -1.38 -4.07
CA LEU A 128 -10.01 -1.02 -3.37
C LEU A 128 -9.73 -1.89 -2.15
N LEU A 129 -10.74 -2.46 -1.50
CA LEU A 129 -10.52 -3.41 -0.41
C LEU A 129 -9.96 -4.75 -0.95
N ASN A 130 -10.44 -5.15 -2.14
CA ASN A 130 -9.88 -6.29 -2.86
C ASN A 130 -8.44 -6.02 -3.28
N PHE A 131 -8.16 -4.81 -3.76
CA PHE A 131 -6.79 -4.38 -4.08
C PHE A 131 -5.86 -4.49 -2.86
N LEU A 132 -6.25 -4.00 -1.68
CA LEU A 132 -5.44 -4.08 -0.47
C LEU A 132 -5.13 -5.53 -0.06
N GLY A 133 -6.14 -6.41 -0.09
CA GLY A 133 -5.93 -7.83 0.21
C GLY A 133 -5.02 -8.53 -0.81
N LEU A 134 -5.19 -8.24 -2.10
CA LEU A 134 -4.33 -8.78 -3.16
C LEU A 134 -2.91 -8.19 -3.13
N LEU A 135 -2.75 -6.94 -2.73
CA LEU A 135 -1.45 -6.30 -2.50
C LEU A 135 -0.67 -7.04 -1.40
N LEU A 136 -1.32 -7.35 -0.28
CA LEU A 136 -0.72 -8.13 0.81
C LEU A 136 -0.25 -9.51 0.33
N LEU A 137 -1.06 -10.17 -0.50
CA LEU A 137 -0.69 -11.44 -1.14
C LEU A 137 0.52 -11.31 -2.06
N ALA A 138 0.57 -10.25 -2.87
CA ALA A 138 1.71 -10.00 -3.76
C ALA A 138 2.99 -9.76 -2.95
N VAL A 139 2.89 -8.98 -1.85
CA VAL A 139 3.99 -8.70 -0.92
C VAL A 139 4.50 -9.99 -0.27
N GLN A 140 3.62 -10.84 0.26
CA GLN A 140 4.01 -12.11 0.89
C GLN A 140 4.71 -13.06 -0.08
N ARG A 141 4.32 -13.04 -1.36
CA ARG A 141 4.90 -13.91 -2.41
C ARG A 141 6.14 -13.31 -3.08
N GLY A 142 6.45 -12.03 -2.85
CA GLY A 142 7.50 -11.32 -3.56
C GLY A 142 7.30 -11.33 -5.09
N ALA A 143 6.05 -11.16 -5.54
CA ALA A 143 5.66 -11.35 -6.94
C ALA A 143 5.51 -9.99 -7.69
N PRO A 144 6.58 -9.45 -8.31
CA PRO A 144 6.56 -8.13 -8.96
C PRO A 144 5.56 -8.03 -10.11
N ASP A 145 5.37 -9.11 -10.89
CA ASP A 145 4.44 -9.10 -12.01
C ASP A 145 2.99 -9.08 -11.54
N ALA A 146 2.67 -9.75 -10.43
CA ALA A 146 1.36 -9.68 -9.80
C ALA A 146 1.07 -8.26 -9.30
N TYR A 147 2.06 -7.61 -8.67
CA TYR A 147 1.94 -6.21 -8.24
C TYR A 147 1.65 -5.26 -9.42
N LYS A 148 2.39 -5.38 -10.52
CA LYS A 148 2.16 -4.56 -11.72
C LYS A 148 0.77 -4.77 -12.33
N GLN A 149 0.33 -6.03 -12.41
CA GLN A 149 -1.01 -6.35 -12.90
C GLN A 149 -2.11 -5.78 -11.98
N LEU A 150 -1.90 -5.80 -10.66
CA LEU A 150 -2.81 -5.20 -9.69
C LEU A 150 -2.90 -3.69 -9.88
N LEU A 151 -1.77 -2.98 -9.97
CA LEU A 151 -1.77 -1.54 -10.24
C LEU A 151 -2.49 -1.20 -11.56
N ALA A 152 -2.23 -1.96 -12.62
CA ALA A 152 -2.90 -1.74 -13.90
C ALA A 152 -4.42 -1.92 -13.79
N LYS A 153 -4.86 -3.01 -13.14
CA LYS A 153 -6.28 -3.37 -12.98
C LYS A 153 -7.05 -2.34 -12.14
N TYR A 154 -6.45 -1.81 -11.08
CA TYR A 154 -7.11 -0.90 -10.14
C TYR A 154 -6.73 0.58 -10.34
N SER A 155 -6.03 0.90 -11.44
CA SER A 155 -5.47 2.23 -11.70
C SER A 155 -6.51 3.36 -11.62
N SER A 156 -7.70 3.17 -12.19
CA SER A 156 -8.78 4.16 -12.12
C SER A 156 -9.26 4.39 -10.68
N ASN A 157 -9.48 3.32 -9.92
CA ASN A 157 -9.92 3.42 -8.53
C ASN A 157 -8.86 4.06 -7.63
N ILE A 158 -7.58 3.78 -7.87
CA ILE A 158 -6.47 4.38 -7.12
C ILE A 158 -6.35 5.88 -7.47
N ALA A 159 -6.49 6.23 -8.74
CA ALA A 159 -6.43 7.61 -9.20
C ALA A 159 -7.55 8.47 -8.60
N GLU A 160 -8.75 7.91 -8.43
CA GLU A 160 -9.88 8.58 -7.75
C GLU A 160 -9.56 8.96 -6.29
N VAL A 161 -8.77 8.14 -5.59
CA VAL A 161 -8.34 8.43 -4.21
C VAL A 161 -7.23 9.48 -4.15
N GLY A 162 -6.29 9.46 -5.09
CA GLY A 162 -5.17 10.41 -5.21
C GLY A 162 -4.09 10.32 -4.12
N ALA A 163 -4.39 9.76 -2.94
CA ALA A 163 -3.52 9.78 -1.77
C ALA A 163 -2.53 8.60 -1.64
N TRP A 164 -2.68 7.53 -2.44
CA TRP A 164 -1.91 6.29 -2.24
C TRP A 164 -0.65 6.17 -3.10
N ASN A 165 -0.46 7.07 -4.09
CA ASN A 165 0.60 6.92 -5.10
C ASN A 165 1.99 6.82 -4.47
N GLU A 166 2.34 7.74 -3.57
CA GLU A 166 3.65 7.74 -2.90
C GLU A 166 3.85 6.47 -2.05
N ALA A 167 2.84 6.07 -1.28
CA ALA A 167 2.91 4.86 -0.47
C ALA A 167 3.11 3.61 -1.35
N LEU A 168 2.38 3.52 -2.46
CA LEU A 168 2.49 2.40 -3.39
C LEU A 168 3.84 2.37 -4.09
N GLU A 169 4.41 3.51 -4.46
CA GLU A 169 5.77 3.59 -5.01
C GLU A 169 6.84 3.11 -4.03
N ILE A 170 6.75 3.51 -2.76
CA ILE A 170 7.66 3.04 -1.71
C ILE A 170 7.51 1.53 -1.51
N ILE A 171 6.27 1.02 -1.48
CA ILE A 171 6.00 -0.43 -1.39
C ILE A 171 6.56 -1.18 -2.61
N ALA A 172 6.45 -0.60 -3.82
CA ALA A 172 7.02 -1.15 -5.05
C ALA A 172 8.54 -1.36 -4.94
N GLU A 173 9.22 -0.35 -4.40
CA GLU A 173 10.66 -0.37 -4.19
C GLU A 173 11.04 -1.38 -3.09
N MET A 174 10.39 -1.30 -1.92
CA MET A 174 10.71 -2.11 -0.73
C MET A 174 10.52 -3.61 -0.94
N TYR A 175 9.42 -4.02 -1.56
CA TYR A 175 9.02 -5.44 -1.60
C TYR A 175 9.26 -6.09 -2.96
N PHE A 176 9.44 -5.31 -4.03
CA PHE A 176 9.54 -5.83 -5.38
C PHE A 176 10.77 -5.33 -6.15
N GLY A 177 11.57 -4.43 -5.56
CA GLY A 177 12.76 -3.85 -6.20
C GLY A 177 12.43 -3.01 -7.43
N ILE A 178 11.17 -2.59 -7.59
CA ILE A 178 10.75 -1.76 -8.72
C ILE A 178 11.20 -0.33 -8.43
N GLN A 179 12.17 0.15 -9.21
CA GLN A 179 12.68 1.50 -9.06
C GLN A 179 11.59 2.52 -9.35
N ARG A 180 11.52 3.56 -8.52
CA ARG A 180 10.64 4.70 -8.75
C ARG A 180 10.94 5.29 -10.13
N PRO A 181 9.92 5.57 -10.96
CA PRO A 181 10.10 6.36 -12.16
C PRO A 181 10.82 7.64 -11.76
N ARG A 182 11.97 7.93 -12.38
CA ARG A 182 12.67 9.19 -12.10
C ARG A 182 11.66 10.32 -12.34
N GLN A 183 11.36 11.11 -11.30
CA GLN A 183 10.60 12.34 -11.47
C GLN A 183 11.28 13.14 -12.58
N SER A 184 10.67 13.19 -13.75
CA SER A 184 11.22 13.97 -14.84
C SER A 184 11.00 15.44 -14.47
N ASN A 185 12.09 16.21 -14.41
CA ASN A 185 11.98 17.62 -14.11
C ASN A 185 11.48 18.30 -15.39
N PRO A 186 10.27 18.89 -15.42
CA PRO A 186 9.69 19.44 -16.65
C PRO A 186 10.59 20.52 -17.28
N LEU A 187 11.36 21.25 -16.45
CA LEU A 187 12.36 22.21 -16.92
C LEU A 187 13.54 21.55 -17.64
N MET A 188 14.01 20.38 -17.18
CA MET A 188 15.07 19.63 -17.88
C MET A 188 14.57 19.01 -19.18
N ASP A 189 13.33 18.51 -19.21
CA ASP A 189 12.72 17.98 -20.43
C ASP A 189 12.48 19.10 -21.47
N MET A 190 12.08 20.29 -21.00
CA MET A 190 11.92 21.48 -21.84
C MET A 190 13.27 22.04 -22.31
N MET A 191 14.29 22.15 -21.44
CA MET A 191 15.62 22.60 -21.85
C MET A 191 16.30 21.59 -22.78
N GLY A 192 16.11 20.28 -22.56
CA GLY A 192 16.61 19.24 -23.46
C GLY A 192 15.95 19.28 -24.84
N SER A 193 14.65 19.59 -24.91
CA SER A 193 13.94 19.75 -26.19
C SER A 193 14.25 21.08 -26.90
N LEU A 194 14.53 22.16 -26.16
CA LEU A 194 14.96 23.46 -26.72
C LEU A 194 16.43 23.48 -27.16
N PHE A 195 17.35 22.91 -26.37
CA PHE A 195 18.79 22.88 -26.70
C PHE A 195 19.19 21.69 -27.59
N GLY A 196 18.38 20.62 -27.65
CA GLY A 196 18.57 19.50 -28.56
C GLY A 196 17.89 19.66 -29.92
N GLY A 197 17.15 20.77 -30.14
CA GLY A 197 16.25 20.96 -31.28
C GLY A 197 16.78 21.75 -32.47
N ALA A 198 18.02 22.25 -32.47
CA ALA A 198 18.52 23.11 -33.54
C ALA A 198 19.95 22.78 -34.01
N GLY A 199 20.05 22.08 -35.14
CA GLY A 199 21.07 22.36 -36.17
C GLY A 199 22.36 21.51 -36.23
N GLY A 200 22.37 20.53 -37.14
CA GLY A 200 23.38 20.45 -38.20
C GLY A 200 24.71 19.71 -37.97
N GLY A 201 24.86 18.55 -38.64
CA GLY A 201 26.09 18.20 -39.37
C GLY A 201 27.03 17.16 -38.75
N GLY A 202 27.09 15.96 -39.37
CA GLY A 202 28.36 15.23 -39.52
C GLY A 202 28.53 13.86 -38.85
N ALA A 203 28.44 12.82 -39.69
CA ALA A 203 29.07 11.49 -39.63
C ALA A 203 28.41 10.34 -38.83
N PRO A 204 28.51 9.08 -39.33
CA PRO A 204 27.57 8.00 -39.04
C PRO A 204 28.12 6.92 -38.09
N GLN A 205 27.23 5.98 -37.74
CA GLN A 205 27.46 4.65 -37.13
C GLN A 205 27.41 4.67 -35.59
N GLN A 206 26.61 3.85 -34.88
CA GLN A 206 26.37 2.42 -35.09
C GLN A 206 25.15 1.95 -34.24
N ARG A 207 24.20 1.27 -34.91
CA ARG A 207 23.34 0.16 -34.45
C ARG A 207 22.52 0.30 -33.13
N ARG A 208 21.19 0.36 -33.28
CA ARG A 208 20.21 -0.11 -32.28
C ARG A 208 20.27 -1.65 -32.15
N PRO A 209 19.77 -2.19 -31.03
CA PRO A 209 18.66 -3.14 -31.17
C PRO A 209 17.43 -2.68 -30.40
N ALA A 210 16.28 -2.77 -31.06
CA ALA A 210 14.97 -2.61 -30.48
C ALA A 210 14.64 -3.79 -29.52
N PRO A 211 13.81 -3.60 -28.48
CA PRO A 211 13.26 -4.72 -27.74
C PRO A 211 12.33 -5.52 -28.68
N ARG A 212 12.67 -6.79 -28.90
CA ARG A 212 11.81 -7.74 -29.62
C ARG A 212 10.54 -7.97 -28.81
N ARG A 213 9.39 -7.55 -29.35
CA ARG A 213 8.08 -8.10 -28.98
C ARG A 213 8.02 -9.50 -29.57
N VAL A 214 7.90 -10.51 -28.72
CA VAL A 214 7.57 -11.87 -29.16
C VAL A 214 6.04 -11.91 -29.25
N GLU A 215 5.51 -11.77 -30.46
CA GLU A 215 4.13 -12.13 -30.76
C GLU A 215 4.11 -13.64 -31.09
N ALA A 216 3.30 -14.39 -30.36
CA ALA A 216 3.07 -15.81 -30.61
C ALA A 216 2.08 -15.98 -31.78
N PRO A 217 2.31 -16.87 -32.74
CA PRO A 217 1.36 -17.11 -33.81
C PRO A 217 0.15 -17.92 -33.29
N THR A 218 -1.03 -17.34 -33.51
CA THR A 218 -2.34 -18.00 -33.51
C THR A 218 -2.37 -19.11 -34.56
N ALA A 219 -2.72 -20.33 -34.15
CA ALA A 219 -3.10 -21.40 -35.05
C ALA A 219 -4.61 -21.36 -35.26
N GLU A 220 -5.06 -20.76 -36.36
CA GLU A 220 -6.36 -21.08 -36.96
C GLU A 220 -6.14 -22.19 -38.00
N GLY A 221 -6.83 -23.31 -37.81
CA GLY A 221 -6.73 -24.49 -38.65
C GLY A 221 -7.57 -24.41 -39.91
N LEU A 222 -7.36 -25.36 -40.83
CA LEU A 222 -8.32 -25.86 -41.82
C LEU A 222 -7.95 -27.31 -42.18
N ASP A 223 -9.00 -28.15 -42.24
CA ASP A 223 -9.15 -29.56 -42.63
C ASP A 223 -8.69 -30.69 -41.67
#